data_AF-A0A014MKY8-F1
#
_entry.id   AF-A0A014MKY8-F1
#
_cell.length_a   1.000
_cell.length_b   1.000
_cell.length_c   1.000
_cell.angle_alpha   90.00
_cell.angle_beta   90.00
_cell.angle_gamma   90.00
#
_symmetry.space_group_name_H-M   'P 1'
#
loop_
_entity.id
_entity.type
_entity.pdbx_description
1 polymer ?
#
loop_
_entity_poly.entity_id
_entity_poly.type
_entity_poly.pdbx_seq_one_letter_code
_entity_poly.pdbx_strand_id
1 'polypeptide(L)'
;MRWCPIPLISAALAAGLVMTGCSSAPPVVKFDQVKVAIPVACQEPEPARPVMPTEHLAGAVDVDAYVQAAEAEIERREGYELLLVQALRNCKQAIFE
;
A
#
# COMPACT_ATOMS: atom_id res chain seq x y z
N MET A 1 -58.28 -47.08 43.98
CA MET A 1 -57.85 -47.11 42.57
C MET A 1 -57.04 -45.85 42.29
N ARG A 2 -55.71 -45.91 42.38
CA ARG A 2 -54.80 -44.79 42.02
C ARG A 2 -54.25 -45.09 40.64
N TRP A 3 -54.75 -44.40 39.62
CA TRP A 3 -54.17 -44.43 38.27
C TRP A 3 -52.90 -43.59 38.27
N CYS A 4 -51.77 -44.23 37.99
CA CYS A 4 -50.46 -43.59 37.96
C CYS A 4 -50.20 -43.07 36.54
N PRO A 5 -50.10 -41.76 36.29
CA PRO A 5 -49.96 -41.19 34.94
C PRO A 5 -48.52 -41.26 34.38
N ILE A 6 -47.68 -42.12 34.95
CA ILE A 6 -46.25 -42.27 34.64
C ILE A 6 -45.96 -42.43 33.13
N PRO A 7 -46.69 -43.23 32.33
CA PRO A 7 -46.30 -43.45 30.93
C PRO A 7 -46.56 -42.24 30.02
N LEU A 8 -47.54 -41.40 30.36
CA LEU A 8 -47.86 -40.18 29.60
C LEU A 8 -46.78 -39.11 29.75
N ILE A 9 -46.19 -39.01 30.95
CA ILE A 9 -45.13 -38.04 31.26
C ILE A 9 -43.85 -38.40 30.49
N SER A 10 -43.49 -39.69 30.45
CA SER A 10 -42.30 -40.16 29.73
C SER A 10 -42.38 -39.94 28.22
N ALA A 11 -43.56 -40.15 27.61
CA ALA A 11 -43.77 -39.91 26.18
C ALA A 11 -43.66 -38.43 25.81
N ALA A 12 -44.16 -37.53 26.66
CA ALA A 12 -44.07 -36.08 26.45
C ALA A 12 -42.62 -35.57 26.55
N LEU A 13 -41.83 -36.10 27.50
CA LEU A 13 -40.41 -35.76 27.63
C LEU A 13 -39.59 -36.23 26.43
N ALA A 14 -39.83 -37.44 25.93
CA ALA A 14 -39.13 -37.96 24.76
C ALA A 14 -39.43 -37.14 23.48
N ALA A 15 -40.67 -36.68 23.30
CA ALA A 15 -41.06 -35.84 22.16
C ALA A 15 -40.41 -34.44 22.20
N GLY A 16 -40.23 -33.85 23.39
CA GLY A 16 -39.59 -32.54 23.54
C GLY A 16 -38.10 -32.52 23.18
N LEU A 17 -37.38 -33.63 23.40
CA LEU A 17 -35.94 -33.73 23.13
C LEU A 17 -35.60 -33.79 21.63
N VAL A 18 -36.53 -34.21 20.77
CA VAL A 18 -36.29 -34.35 19.32
C VAL A 18 -36.48 -33.02 18.58
N MET A 19 -37.13 -32.03 19.19
CA MET A 19 -37.43 -30.74 18.54
C MET A 19 -36.37 -29.66 18.71
N THR A 20 -35.30 -29.88 19.49
CA THR A 20 -34.27 -28.85 19.73
C THR A 20 -33.22 -28.75 18.61
N GLY A 21 -33.28 -29.61 17.59
CA GLY A 21 -32.29 -29.67 16.50
C GLY A 21 -32.57 -28.83 15.26
N CYS A 22 -33.74 -28.16 15.14
CA CYS A 22 -34.20 -27.55 13.87
C CYS A 22 -34.20 -26.01 13.85
N SER A 23 -33.42 -25.36 14.73
CA SER A 23 -33.33 -23.89 14.79
C SER A 23 -31.88 -23.41 14.89
N SER A 24 -31.01 -23.86 13.99
CA SER A 24 -29.73 -23.20 13.77
C SER A 24 -29.92 -22.09 12.73
N ALA A 25 -29.91 -20.83 13.19
CA ALA A 25 -29.82 -19.71 12.27
C ALA A 25 -28.53 -19.83 11.45
N PRO A 26 -28.56 -19.52 10.14
CA PRO A 26 -27.34 -19.54 9.33
C PRO A 26 -26.30 -18.59 9.93
N PRO A 27 -25.00 -18.96 9.90
CA PRO A 27 -23.95 -18.11 10.44
C PRO A 27 -23.98 -16.74 9.78
N VAL A 28 -24.02 -15.68 10.59
CA VAL A 28 -23.97 -14.30 10.12
C VAL A 28 -22.59 -14.04 9.56
N VAL A 29 -22.46 -14.03 8.24
CA VAL A 29 -21.22 -13.66 7.56
C VAL A 29 -21.10 -12.14 7.62
N LYS A 30 -20.12 -11.64 8.38
CA LYS A 30 -19.75 -10.22 8.37
C LYS A 30 -18.69 -9.99 7.30
N PHE A 31 -18.99 -9.12 6.34
CA PHE A 31 -18.01 -8.66 5.36
C PHE A 31 -17.33 -7.40 5.90
N ASP A 32 -16.08 -7.52 6.30
CA ASP A 32 -15.25 -6.36 6.62
C ASP A 32 -14.63 -5.82 5.34
N GLN A 33 -14.91 -4.56 5.01
CA GLN A 33 -14.25 -3.88 3.90
C GLN A 33 -12.81 -3.53 4.29
N VAL A 34 -11.84 -4.20 3.67
CA VAL A 34 -10.41 -3.92 3.86
C VAL A 34 -9.95 -2.97 2.75
N LYS A 35 -9.50 -1.77 3.11
CA LYS A 35 -8.85 -0.84 2.16
C LYS A 35 -7.41 -1.29 1.93
N VAL A 36 -7.17 -1.98 0.82
CA VAL A 36 -5.83 -2.33 0.36
C VAL A 36 -5.31 -1.22 -0.53
N ALA A 37 -4.13 -0.68 -0.24
CA ALA A 37 -3.49 0.31 -1.09
C ALA A 37 -3.11 -0.34 -2.43
N ILE A 38 -3.64 0.18 -3.53
CA ILE A 38 -3.27 -0.26 -4.89
C ILE A 38 -2.08 0.61 -5.33
N PRO A 39 -0.93 0.03 -5.68
CA PRO A 39 0.20 0.80 -6.20
C PRO A 39 -0.19 1.38 -7.57
N VAL A 40 -0.21 2.70 -7.67
CA VAL A 40 -0.38 3.44 -8.93
C VAL A 40 0.97 3.90 -9.44
N ALA A 41 1.10 4.03 -10.76
CA ALA A 41 2.30 4.61 -11.36
C ALA A 41 2.46 6.07 -10.92
N CYS A 42 3.69 6.47 -10.61
CA CYS A 42 3.99 7.88 -10.34
C CYS A 42 3.79 8.72 -11.60
N GLN A 43 3.13 9.86 -11.47
CA GLN A 43 2.89 10.80 -12.56
C GLN A 43 3.91 11.96 -12.60
N GLU A 44 4.84 12.01 -11.64
CA GLU A 44 5.89 13.02 -11.60
C GLU A 44 6.81 12.88 -12.83
N PRO A 45 7.06 13.97 -13.58
CA PRO A 45 8.00 13.95 -14.69
C PRO A 45 9.45 13.87 -14.21
N GLU A 46 10.32 13.24 -15.01
CA GLU A 46 11.75 13.29 -14.76
C GLU A 46 12.30 14.72 -15.05
N PRO A 47 13.05 15.32 -14.11
CA PRO A 47 13.68 16.62 -14.36
C PRO A 47 14.63 16.56 -15.56
N ALA A 48 14.64 17.61 -16.38
CA ALA A 48 15.57 17.69 -17.51
C ALA A 48 17.01 17.80 -17.01
N ARG A 49 17.89 16.92 -17.51
CA ARG A 49 19.32 16.97 -17.19
C ARG A 49 19.92 18.26 -17.76
N PRO A 50 20.59 19.09 -16.94
CA PRO A 50 21.24 20.27 -17.45
C PRO A 50 22.47 19.86 -18.27
N VAL A 51 22.83 20.73 -19.20
CA VAL A 51 24.10 20.64 -19.92
C VAL A 51 25.24 20.73 -18.91
N MET A 52 26.23 19.83 -18.96
CA MET A 52 27.33 19.83 -18.00
C MET A 52 28.56 20.59 -18.53
N PRO A 53 29.30 21.35 -17.71
CA PRO A 53 30.42 22.15 -18.21
C PRO A 53 31.52 21.30 -18.85
N THR A 54 31.81 20.10 -18.32
CA THR A 54 32.88 19.26 -18.87
C THR A 54 32.54 18.65 -20.22
N GLU A 55 31.26 18.57 -20.59
CA GLU A 55 30.78 18.02 -21.87
C GLU A 55 31.20 18.87 -23.08
N HIS A 56 31.53 20.14 -22.85
CA HIS A 56 31.93 21.09 -23.89
C HIS A 56 33.43 21.34 -23.95
N LEU A 57 34.22 20.65 -23.13
CA LEU A 57 35.67 20.80 -23.15
C LEU A 57 36.25 20.15 -24.40
N ALA A 58 37.23 20.83 -25.01
CA ALA A 58 38.05 20.23 -26.06
C ALA A 58 38.94 19.13 -25.44
N GLY A 59 39.30 18.10 -26.23
CA GLY A 59 40.05 16.93 -25.73
C GLY A 59 41.46 17.19 -25.20
N ALA A 60 42.02 18.40 -25.38
CA ALA A 60 43.33 18.82 -24.89
C ALA A 60 43.26 20.20 -24.20
N VAL A 61 42.35 20.32 -23.24
CA VAL A 61 42.20 21.50 -22.37
C VAL A 61 43.29 21.54 -21.30
N ASP A 62 43.75 22.74 -20.94
CA ASP A 62 44.67 22.97 -19.83
C ASP A 62 44.07 22.52 -18.48
N VAL A 63 44.92 22.13 -17.53
CA VAL A 63 44.47 21.58 -16.24
C VAL A 63 43.59 22.57 -15.47
N ASP A 64 43.95 23.85 -15.44
CA ASP A 64 43.20 24.85 -14.67
C ASP A 64 41.81 25.06 -15.27
N ALA A 65 41.72 25.08 -16.60
CA ALA A 65 40.44 25.18 -17.31
C ALA A 65 39.56 23.92 -17.12
N TYR A 66 40.17 22.74 -17.03
CA TYR A 66 39.44 21.51 -16.68
C TYR A 66 38.92 21.56 -15.24
N VAL A 67 39.76 21.95 -14.28
CA VAL A 67 39.37 22.02 -12.86
C VAL A 67 38.24 23.02 -12.66
N GLN A 68 38.32 24.20 -13.26
CA GLN A 68 37.24 25.21 -13.19
C GLN A 68 35.91 24.66 -13.74
N ALA A 69 35.95 23.95 -14.88
CA ALA A 69 34.75 23.34 -15.45
C ALA A 69 34.21 22.20 -14.59
N ALA A 70 35.09 21.39 -13.99
CA ALA A 70 34.71 20.30 -13.10
C ALA A 70 34.08 20.81 -11.80
N GLU A 71 34.62 21.86 -11.18
CA GLU A 71 34.01 22.50 -10.00
C GLU A 71 32.62 23.06 -10.32
N ALA A 72 32.48 23.77 -11.44
CA ALA A 72 31.18 24.26 -11.88
C ALA A 72 30.19 23.11 -12.17
N GLU A 73 30.69 21.94 -12.53
CA GLU A 73 29.88 20.75 -12.76
C GLU A 73 29.39 20.11 -11.47
N ILE A 74 30.24 20.07 -10.44
CA ILE A 74 29.89 19.53 -9.12
C ILE A 74 28.68 20.29 -8.58
N GLU A 75 28.75 21.62 -8.51
CA GLU A 75 27.64 22.46 -8.06
C GLU A 75 26.36 22.25 -8.88
N ARG A 76 26.49 22.08 -10.20
CA ARG A 76 25.36 21.81 -11.09
C ARG A 76 24.74 20.44 -10.83
N ARG A 77 25.55 19.42 -10.56
CA ARG A 77 25.11 18.06 -10.24
C ARG A 77 24.43 18.02 -8.88
N GLU A 78 24.95 18.73 -7.89
CA GLU A 78 24.30 18.87 -6.57
C GLU A 78 22.92 19.51 -6.70
N GLY A 79 22.81 20.59 -7.49
CA GLY A 79 21.52 21.21 -7.80
C GLY A 79 20.56 20.24 -8.52
N TYR A 80 21.06 19.47 -9.48
CA TYR A 80 20.26 18.44 -10.19
C TYR A 80 19.83 17.30 -9.26
N GLU A 81 20.68 16.88 -8.33
CA GLU A 81 20.36 15.86 -7.33
C GLU A 81 19.20 16.31 -6.43
N LEU A 82 19.16 17.58 -6.03
CA LEU A 82 18.03 18.12 -5.28
C LEU A 82 16.71 18.05 -6.08
N LEU A 83 16.75 18.30 -7.39
CA LEU A 83 15.57 18.15 -8.26
C LEU A 83 15.12 16.69 -8.34
N LEU A 84 16.05 15.75 -8.50
CA LEU A 84 15.75 14.32 -8.52
C LEU A 84 15.16 13.84 -7.19
N VAL A 85 15.73 14.26 -6.06
CA VAL A 85 15.19 13.97 -4.73
C VAL A 85 13.78 14.55 -4.58
N GLN A 86 13.54 15.77 -5.08
CA GLN A 86 12.21 16.37 -5.03
C GLN A 86 11.19 15.58 -5.85
N ALA A 87 11.53 15.20 -7.08
CA ALA A 87 10.67 14.38 -7.93
C ALA A 87 10.32 13.05 -7.24
N LEU A 88 11.33 12.38 -6.64
CA LEU A 88 11.11 11.15 -5.89
C LEU A 88 10.23 11.36 -4.65
N ARG A 89 10.35 12.50 -3.96
CA ARG A 89 9.47 12.83 -2.83
C ARG A 89 8.03 13.01 -3.28
N ASN A 90 7.80 13.72 -4.38
CA ASN A 90 6.46 13.89 -4.95
C ASN A 90 5.85 12.53 -5.31
N CYS A 91 6.61 11.62 -5.93
CA CYS A 91 6.16 10.25 -6.21
C CYS A 91 5.74 9.43 -4.98
N LYS A 92 6.31 9.73 -3.81
CA LYS A 92 6.03 9.01 -2.57
C LYS A 92 4.89 9.64 -1.76
N GLN A 93 4.40 10.81 -2.15
CA GLN A 93 3.27 11.42 -1.46
C GLN A 93 2.00 10.60 -1.71
N ALA A 94 1.24 10.35 -0.64
CA ALA A 94 -0.04 9.69 -0.75
C ALA A 94 -1.00 10.59 -1.55
N ILE A 95 -1.57 10.05 -2.62
CA ILE A 95 -2.66 10.68 -3.34
C ILE A 95 -3.93 10.39 -2.53
N PHE A 96 -4.35 11.36 -1.73
CA PHE A 96 -5.67 11.34 -1.12
C PHE A 96 -6.60 12.10 -2.07
N GLU A 97 -7.34 11.37 -2.89
CA GLU A 97 -8.55 11.89 -3.55
C GLU A 97 -9.75 11.86 -2.58
#